data_AF-A0A8T0A0U2-F1
#
_entry.id   AF-A0A8T0A0U2-F1
#
_cell.length_a   1.000
_cell.length_b   1.000
_cell.length_c   1.000
_cell.angle_alpha   90.00
_cell.angle_beta   90.00
_cell.angle_gamma   90.00
#
_symmetry.space_group_name_H-M   'P 1'
#
loop_
_entity.id
_entity.type
_entity.pdbx_description
1 polymer ?
#
loop_
_entity_poly.entity_id
_entity_poly.type
_entity_poly.pdbx_seq_one_letter_code
_entity_poly.pdbx_strand_id
1 'polypeptide(L)'
;MEEEEGNLNNEENEQKEKQRITNELFNVSIANSIIKKLEECLEQVDLLKCSVDENIEDSEELKLDKQLIEERETHQEEIRDIEKDLTVLEQYLIPLRQKCNFQRKELMKKIKENEDKITCFSPLIKQTQQQSKPLASTSMPLPQQIVIQTFLQQFLHPQQQNQQLILQQNIQHRQLNRTTPITTNTSQNILQQAKMKNCQHCQAFIHRNAPTCPNCKQKIVSKATKRKFEKR
;
A
#
# COMPACT_ATOMS: atom_id res chain seq x y z
N MET A 1 83.59 1.30 80.67
CA MET A 1 82.16 1.29 81.06
C MET A 1 81.30 2.07 80.06
N GLU A 2 81.83 3.08 79.35
CA GLU A 2 81.09 3.78 78.27
C GLU A 2 81.06 3.02 76.93
N GLU A 3 81.97 2.06 76.68
CA GLU A 3 82.02 1.30 75.41
C GLU A 3 80.97 0.18 75.30
N GLU A 4 80.42 -0.33 76.41
CA GLU A 4 79.40 -1.40 76.39
C GLU A 4 77.98 -0.85 76.14
N GLU A 5 77.67 0.37 76.56
CA GLU A 5 76.36 1.01 76.30
C GLU A 5 76.18 1.43 74.83
N GLY A 6 77.27 1.74 74.13
CA GLY A 6 77.23 2.03 72.69
C GLY A 6 76.87 0.81 71.84
N ASN A 7 77.21 -0.40 72.30
CA ASN A 7 77.00 -1.63 71.56
C ASN A 7 75.54 -2.13 71.64
N LEU A 8 74.91 -1.99 72.81
CA LEU A 8 73.50 -2.36 73.03
C LEU A 8 72.52 -1.46 72.25
N ASN A 9 72.80 -0.15 72.17
CA ASN A 9 71.98 0.78 71.38
C ASN A 9 72.06 0.51 69.87
N ASN A 10 73.19 -0.04 69.40
CA ASN A 10 73.37 -0.38 67.99
C ASN A 10 72.60 -1.65 67.59
N GLU A 11 72.60 -2.66 68.47
CA GLU A 11 71.81 -3.89 68.28
C GLU A 11 70.29 -3.64 68.31
N GLU A 12 69.81 -2.78 69.22
CA GLU A 12 68.37 -2.44 69.28
C GLU A 12 67.92 -1.68 68.03
N ASN A 13 68.76 -0.80 67.49
CA ASN A 13 68.45 -0.05 66.28
C ASN A 13 68.47 -0.95 65.03
N GLU A 14 69.42 -1.89 64.94
CA GLU A 14 69.47 -2.90 63.89
C GLU A 14 68.24 -3.82 63.93
N GLN A 15 67.76 -4.18 65.13
CA GLN A 15 66.57 -5.01 65.28
C GLN A 15 65.29 -4.27 64.88
N LYS A 16 65.16 -2.99 65.22
CA LYS A 16 64.05 -2.13 64.75
C LYS A 16 64.06 -1.97 63.23
N GLU A 17 65.23 -1.81 62.62
CA GLU A 17 65.39 -1.71 61.18
C GLU A 17 65.00 -3.03 60.47
N LYS A 18 65.46 -4.18 60.97
CA LYS A 18 65.06 -5.50 60.47
C LYS A 18 63.54 -5.70 60.55
N GLN A 19 62.92 -5.29 61.64
CA GLN A 19 61.47 -5.40 61.80
C GLN A 19 60.71 -4.48 60.85
N ARG A 20 61.21 -3.25 60.62
CA ARG A 20 60.67 -2.34 59.61
C ARG A 20 60.75 -2.93 58.21
N ILE A 21 61.92 -3.45 57.81
CA ILE A 21 62.12 -4.11 56.51
C ILE A 21 61.18 -5.30 56.36
N THR A 22 61.01 -6.11 57.41
CA THR A 22 60.09 -7.26 57.38
C THR A 22 58.64 -6.82 57.14
N ASN A 23 58.19 -5.74 57.77
CA ASN A 23 56.85 -5.19 57.56
C ASN A 23 56.68 -4.61 56.15
N GLU A 24 57.71 -3.90 55.63
CA GLU A 24 57.69 -3.38 54.27
C GLU A 24 57.65 -4.53 53.24
N LEU A 25 58.43 -5.59 53.42
CA LEU A 25 58.38 -6.79 52.57
C LEU A 25 57.02 -7.48 52.61
N PHE A 26 56.40 -7.58 53.79
CA PHE A 26 55.05 -8.13 53.92
C PHE A 26 54.02 -7.29 53.15
N ASN A 27 54.08 -5.96 53.27
CA ASN A 27 53.21 -5.04 52.52
C ASN A 27 53.43 -5.15 51.00
N VAL A 28 54.68 -5.29 50.56
CA VAL A 28 55.01 -5.54 49.15
C VAL A 28 54.43 -6.88 48.68
N SER A 29 54.49 -7.93 49.50
CA SER A 29 53.87 -9.22 49.18
C SER A 29 52.34 -9.10 49.03
N ILE A 30 51.68 -8.33 49.89
CA ILE A 30 50.24 -8.06 49.76
C ILE A 30 49.96 -7.28 48.47
N ALA A 31 50.72 -6.21 48.21
CA ALA A 31 50.56 -5.40 47.01
C ALA A 31 50.72 -6.25 45.73
N ASN A 32 51.71 -7.13 45.68
CA ASN A 32 51.91 -8.05 44.55
C ASN A 32 50.74 -9.02 44.39
N SER A 33 50.17 -9.53 45.48
CA SER A 33 48.96 -10.36 45.41
C SER A 33 47.75 -9.58 44.88
N ILE A 34 47.64 -8.28 45.18
CA ILE A 34 46.57 -7.42 44.66
C ILE A 34 46.79 -7.14 43.17
N ILE A 35 48.02 -6.80 42.77
CA ILE A 35 48.39 -6.57 41.37
C ILE A 35 48.01 -7.78 40.52
N LYS A 36 48.38 -8.99 40.96
CA LYS A 36 48.04 -10.22 40.22
C LYS A 36 46.53 -10.40 40.05
N LYS A 37 45.73 -10.12 41.08
CA LYS A 37 44.26 -10.18 40.98
C LYS A 37 43.71 -9.12 40.02
N LEU A 38 44.30 -7.93 39.99
CA LEU A 38 43.91 -6.88 39.05
C LEU A 38 44.25 -7.26 37.62
N GLU A 39 45.40 -7.87 37.38
CA GLU A 39 45.80 -8.41 36.06
C GLU A 39 44.80 -9.47 35.58
N GLU A 40 44.46 -10.44 36.43
CA GLU A 40 43.45 -11.47 36.13
C GLU A 40 42.07 -10.86 35.82
N CYS A 41 41.65 -9.84 36.58
CA CYS A 41 40.41 -9.10 36.29
C CYS A 41 40.47 -8.36 34.95
N LEU A 42 41.61 -7.78 34.60
CA LEU A 42 41.79 -7.02 33.37
C LEU A 42 41.72 -7.93 32.14
N GLU A 43 42.35 -9.10 32.21
CA GLU A 43 42.22 -10.14 31.18
C GLU A 43 40.76 -10.60 30.99
N GLN A 44 40.00 -10.76 32.08
CA GLN A 44 38.58 -11.12 31.99
C GLN A 44 37.73 -10.02 31.33
N VAL A 45 38.02 -8.76 31.63
CA VAL A 45 37.33 -7.61 31.00
C VAL A 45 37.62 -7.58 29.50
N ASP A 46 38.86 -7.82 29.08
CA ASP A 46 39.23 -7.86 27.67
C ASP A 46 38.52 -9.00 26.92
N LEU A 47 38.45 -10.20 27.53
CA LEU A 47 37.70 -11.33 26.96
C LEU A 47 36.20 -11.04 26.83
N LEU A 48 35.59 -10.45 27.86
CA LEU A 48 34.18 -10.06 27.83
C LEU A 48 33.93 -8.98 26.78
N LYS A 49 34.85 -8.03 26.60
CA LYS A 49 34.74 -7.00 25.58
C LYS A 49 34.74 -7.61 24.18
N CYS A 50 35.66 -8.52 23.88
CA CYS A 50 35.67 -9.24 22.60
C CYS A 50 34.35 -10.00 22.37
N SER A 51 33.83 -10.67 23.40
CA SER A 51 32.55 -11.37 23.33
C SER A 51 31.37 -10.43 23.07
N VAL A 52 31.34 -9.25 23.70
CA VAL A 52 30.30 -8.24 23.45
C VAL A 52 30.40 -7.70 22.03
N ASP A 53 31.61 -7.40 21.54
CA ASP A 53 31.82 -6.88 20.19
C ASP A 53 31.33 -7.89 19.12
N GLU A 54 31.64 -9.18 19.29
CA GLU A 54 31.14 -10.26 18.41
C GLU A 54 29.60 -10.36 18.44
N ASN A 55 29.00 -10.31 19.64
CA ASN A 55 27.55 -10.39 19.78
C ASN A 55 26.82 -9.17 19.22
N ILE A 56 27.43 -7.99 19.25
CA ILE A 56 26.87 -6.78 18.64
C ILE A 56 26.87 -6.92 17.12
N GLU A 57 27.95 -7.39 16.53
CA GLU A 57 28.04 -7.59 15.07
C GLU A 57 27.03 -8.64 14.59
N ASP A 58 26.83 -9.70 15.38
CA ASP A 58 25.86 -10.73 15.08
C ASP A 58 24.42 -10.40 15.46
N SER A 59 24.20 -9.28 16.13
CA SER A 59 22.88 -8.85 16.60
C SER A 59 21.88 -8.85 15.45
N GLU A 60 20.80 -9.61 15.64
CA GLU A 60 19.69 -9.70 14.70
C GLU A 60 19.05 -8.32 14.43
N GLU A 61 19.14 -7.40 15.38
CA GLU A 61 18.64 -6.03 15.25
C GLU A 61 19.39 -5.25 14.16
N LEU A 62 20.73 -5.33 14.14
CA LEU A 62 21.56 -4.70 13.11
C LEU A 62 21.34 -5.32 11.73
N LYS A 63 21.13 -6.64 11.68
CA LYS A 63 20.80 -7.35 10.43
C LYS A 63 19.42 -6.94 9.91
N LEU A 64 18.43 -6.82 10.79
CA LEU A 64 17.08 -6.39 10.45
C LEU A 64 17.06 -4.94 9.97
N ASP A 65 17.79 -4.04 10.62
CA ASP A 65 17.89 -2.64 10.21
C ASP A 65 18.49 -2.49 8.82
N LYS A 66 19.54 -3.27 8.50
CA LYS A 66 20.11 -3.31 7.13
C LYS A 66 19.06 -3.77 6.11
N GLN A 67 18.34 -4.85 6.39
CA GLN A 67 17.27 -5.35 5.51
C GLN A 67 16.15 -4.31 5.33
N LEU A 68 15.75 -3.61 6.39
CA LEU A 68 14.73 -2.56 6.30
C LEU A 68 15.19 -1.37 5.45
N ILE A 69 16.48 -1.03 5.47
CA ILE A 69 17.06 0.01 4.62
C ILE A 69 17.03 -0.46 3.15
N GLU A 70 17.48 -1.69 2.87
CA GLU A 70 17.46 -2.27 1.52
C GLU A 70 16.03 -2.36 0.94
N GLU A 71 15.07 -2.83 1.73
CA GLU A 71 13.66 -2.88 1.33
C GLU A 71 13.10 -1.48 1.07
N ARG A 72 13.45 -0.50 1.91
CA ARG A 72 13.04 0.90 1.72
C ARG A 72 13.58 1.46 0.41
N GLU A 73 14.85 1.22 0.09
CA GLU A 73 15.47 1.67 -1.15
C GLU A 73 14.81 1.03 -2.37
N THR A 74 14.56 -0.27 -2.30
CA THR A 74 13.86 -1.04 -3.36
C THR A 74 12.46 -0.47 -3.60
N HIS A 75 11.65 -0.28 -2.55
CA HIS A 75 10.32 0.32 -2.70
C HIS A 75 10.37 1.75 -3.26
N GLN A 76 11.39 2.53 -2.89
CA GLN A 76 11.55 3.88 -3.43
C GLN A 76 11.87 3.87 -4.93
N GLU A 77 12.59 2.85 -5.41
CA GLU A 77 12.83 2.66 -6.85
C GLU A 77 11.56 2.25 -7.60
N GLU A 78 10.80 1.29 -7.07
CA GLU A 78 9.51 0.89 -7.66
C GLU A 78 8.53 2.07 -7.77
N ILE A 79 8.49 2.95 -6.74
CA ILE A 79 7.68 4.16 -6.78
C ILE A 79 8.11 5.09 -7.92
N ARG A 80 9.42 5.29 -8.12
CA ARG A 80 9.93 6.13 -9.23
C ARG A 80 9.54 5.56 -10.59
N ASP A 81 9.60 4.24 -10.74
CA ASP A 81 9.21 3.57 -11.98
C ASP A 81 7.70 3.70 -12.25
N ILE A 82 6.86 3.55 -11.22
CA ILE A 82 5.41 3.77 -11.32
C ILE A 82 5.11 5.23 -11.70
N GLU A 83 5.79 6.21 -11.10
CA GLU A 83 5.62 7.63 -11.43
C GLU A 83 6.00 7.93 -12.88
N LYS A 84 7.07 7.30 -13.37
CA LYS A 84 7.49 7.39 -14.77
C LYS A 84 6.45 6.78 -15.71
N ASP A 85 5.95 5.59 -15.40
CA ASP A 85 4.91 4.92 -16.19
C ASP A 85 3.60 5.72 -16.20
N LEU A 86 3.18 6.27 -15.06
CA LEU A 86 2.03 7.18 -14.97
C LEU A 86 2.20 8.37 -15.89
N THR A 87 3.38 9.01 -15.87
CA THR A 87 3.69 10.15 -16.74
C THR A 87 3.57 9.76 -18.23
N VAL A 88 4.09 8.60 -18.61
CA VAL A 88 4.01 8.10 -20.00
C VAL A 88 2.55 7.83 -20.39
N LEU A 89 1.76 7.19 -19.51
CA LEU A 89 0.35 6.93 -19.76
C LEU A 89 -0.46 8.23 -19.90
N GLU A 90 -0.19 9.24 -19.08
CA GLU A 90 -0.82 10.55 -19.20
C GLU A 90 -0.51 11.21 -20.54
N GLN A 91 0.75 11.13 -21.00
CA GLN A 91 1.15 11.62 -22.32
C GLN A 91 0.40 10.93 -23.46
N TYR A 92 0.10 9.63 -23.35
CA TYR A 92 -0.72 8.91 -24.34
C TYR A 92 -2.22 9.24 -24.26
N LEU A 93 -2.75 9.49 -23.06
CA LEU A 93 -4.18 9.77 -22.87
C LEU A 93 -4.59 11.15 -23.40
N ILE A 94 -3.70 12.15 -23.33
CA ILE A 94 -3.96 13.50 -23.83
C ILE A 94 -4.37 13.52 -25.31
N PRO A 95 -3.58 12.99 -26.27
CA PRO A 95 -3.93 13.02 -27.69
C PRO A 95 -5.16 12.16 -28.00
N LEU A 96 -5.36 11.05 -27.29
CA LEU A 96 -6.58 10.24 -27.44
C LEU A 96 -7.83 11.01 -27.02
N ARG A 97 -7.76 11.74 -25.90
CA ARG A 97 -8.85 12.61 -25.43
C ARG A 97 -9.11 13.74 -26.43
N GLN A 98 -8.07 14.35 -26.98
CA GLN A 98 -8.19 15.39 -28.02
C GLN A 98 -8.85 14.83 -29.30
N LYS A 99 -8.42 13.65 -29.77
CA LYS A 99 -9.00 12.97 -30.95
C LYS A 99 -10.46 12.63 -30.74
N CYS A 100 -10.83 12.09 -29.58
CA CYS A 100 -12.21 11.78 -29.22
C CYS A 100 -13.08 13.05 -29.18
N ASN A 101 -12.57 14.12 -28.56
CA ASN A 101 -13.26 15.42 -28.52
C ASN A 101 -13.44 16.01 -29.93
N PHE A 102 -12.43 15.89 -30.79
CA PHE A 102 -12.51 16.33 -32.18
C PHE A 102 -13.59 15.55 -32.96
N GLN A 103 -13.55 14.22 -32.89
CA GLN A 103 -14.55 13.35 -33.54
C GLN A 103 -15.96 13.63 -33.05
N ARG A 104 -16.14 13.87 -31.74
CA ARG A 104 -17.43 14.25 -31.15
C ARG A 104 -17.94 15.58 -31.72
N LYS A 105 -17.08 16.60 -31.85
CA LYS A 105 -17.44 17.90 -32.45
C LYS A 105 -17.85 17.75 -33.91
N GLU A 106 -17.09 16.99 -34.70
CA GLU A 106 -17.42 16.67 -36.10
C GLU A 106 -18.78 15.97 -36.23
N LEU A 107 -19.05 14.96 -35.39
CA LEU A 107 -20.31 14.25 -35.40
C LEU A 107 -21.49 15.18 -35.05
N MET A 108 -21.34 16.00 -34.01
CA MET A 108 -22.37 16.98 -33.63
C MET A 108 -22.65 17.99 -34.74
N LYS A 109 -21.62 18.42 -35.48
CA LYS A 109 -21.78 19.29 -36.66
C LYS A 109 -22.60 18.60 -37.74
N LYS A 110 -22.28 17.34 -38.09
CA LYS A 110 -23.03 16.56 -39.09
C LYS A 110 -24.48 16.30 -38.68
N ILE A 111 -24.73 16.05 -37.39
CA ILE A 111 -26.10 15.91 -36.87
C ILE A 111 -26.88 17.21 -37.10
N LYS A 112 -26.30 18.35 -36.71
CA LYS A 112 -26.94 19.66 -36.90
C LYS A 112 -27.21 19.96 -38.39
N GLU A 113 -26.26 19.72 -39.28
CA GLU A 113 -26.44 19.89 -40.72
C GLU A 113 -27.59 19.02 -41.27
N ASN A 114 -27.76 17.80 -40.74
CA ASN A 114 -28.85 16.92 -41.13
C ASN A 114 -30.19 17.36 -40.55
N GLU A 115 -30.22 17.84 -39.30
CA GLU A 115 -31.42 18.44 -38.69
C GLU A 115 -31.89 19.66 -39.49
N ASP A 116 -30.96 20.53 -39.91
CA ASP A 116 -31.25 21.69 -40.76
C ASP A 116 -31.82 21.25 -42.12
N LYS A 117 -31.22 20.26 -42.78
CA LYS A 117 -31.73 19.68 -44.04
C LYS A 117 -33.14 19.10 -43.86
N ILE A 118 -33.38 18.30 -42.82
CA ILE A 118 -34.70 17.72 -42.52
C ILE A 118 -35.73 18.84 -42.33
N THR A 119 -35.36 19.90 -41.60
CA THR A 119 -36.20 21.07 -41.40
C THR A 119 -36.53 21.76 -42.71
N CYS A 120 -35.57 21.90 -43.63
CA CYS A 120 -35.79 22.45 -44.98
C CYS A 120 -36.68 21.57 -45.89
N PHE A 121 -36.61 20.23 -45.79
CA PHE A 121 -37.45 19.32 -46.58
C PHE A 121 -38.87 19.14 -46.02
N SER A 122 -39.08 19.46 -44.74
CA SER A 122 -40.38 19.29 -44.06
C SER A 122 -41.57 20.01 -44.74
N PRO A 123 -41.43 21.27 -45.23
CA PRO A 123 -42.50 21.95 -45.97
C PRO A 123 -42.79 21.32 -47.33
N LEU A 124 -41.74 20.82 -48.02
CA LEU A 124 -41.87 20.20 -49.33
C LEU A 124 -42.69 18.89 -49.24
N ILE A 125 -42.42 18.08 -48.21
CA ILE A 125 -43.19 16.85 -47.93
C ILE A 125 -44.65 17.17 -47.59
N LYS A 126 -44.90 18.23 -46.79
CA LYS A 126 -46.26 18.69 -46.48
C LYS A 126 -47.02 19.14 -47.74
N GLN A 127 -46.32 19.72 -48.72
CA GLN A 127 -46.92 20.16 -49.97
C GLN A 127 -47.24 18.99 -50.92
N THR A 128 -46.38 17.97 -50.97
CA THR A 128 -46.64 16.74 -51.76
C THR A 128 -47.81 15.93 -51.21
N GLN A 129 -48.00 15.87 -49.88
CA GLN A 129 -49.16 15.18 -49.27
C GLN A 129 -50.50 15.88 -49.55
N GLN A 130 -50.52 17.17 -49.86
CA GLN A 130 -51.76 17.89 -50.18
C GLN A 130 -52.20 17.72 -51.65
N GLN A 131 -51.33 17.22 -52.54
CA GLN A 131 -51.68 16.99 -53.96
C GLN A 131 -52.14 15.56 -54.27
N SER A 132 -52.04 14.61 -53.33
CA SER A 132 -52.68 13.31 -53.46
C SER A 132 -54.18 13.42 -53.13
N LYS A 133 -54.96 13.90 -54.10
CA LYS A 133 -56.42 13.79 -54.11
C LYS A 133 -56.76 12.29 -54.15
N PRO A 134 -57.57 11.74 -53.22
CA PRO A 134 -57.94 10.33 -53.26
C PRO A 134 -58.86 10.12 -54.47
N LEU A 135 -58.36 9.50 -55.54
CA LEU A 135 -59.25 8.85 -56.49
C LEU A 135 -59.88 7.67 -55.75
N ALA A 136 -61.20 7.72 -55.62
CA ALA A 136 -62.00 6.65 -55.08
C ALA A 136 -61.73 5.33 -55.82
N SER A 137 -61.93 4.23 -55.08
CA SER A 137 -62.05 2.84 -55.55
C SER A 137 -60.84 2.28 -56.30
N THR A 138 -60.05 1.46 -55.61
CA THR A 138 -60.06 -0.01 -55.77
C THR A 138 -59.16 -0.61 -54.70
N SER A 139 -59.71 -1.54 -53.92
CA SER A 139 -59.03 -2.31 -52.89
C SER A 139 -57.92 -3.17 -53.50
N MET A 140 -56.66 -2.76 -53.34
CA MET A 140 -55.50 -3.64 -53.40
C MET A 140 -54.50 -3.21 -52.31
N PRO A 141 -54.05 -4.12 -51.43
CA PRO A 141 -53.13 -3.78 -50.36
C PRO A 141 -51.70 -3.69 -50.93
N LEU A 142 -51.11 -2.50 -50.93
CA LEU A 142 -49.69 -2.27 -51.27
C LEU A 142 -48.94 -1.69 -50.05
N PRO A 143 -47.61 -1.84 -49.95
CA PRO A 143 -46.91 -2.35 -48.77
C PRO A 143 -46.13 -1.22 -48.10
N GLN A 144 -46.75 -0.06 -47.91
CA GLN A 144 -46.05 1.12 -47.41
C GLN A 144 -45.72 1.03 -45.90
N GLN A 145 -46.49 0.25 -45.13
CA GLN A 145 -46.20 0.02 -43.71
C GLN A 145 -44.96 -0.85 -43.49
N ILE A 146 -44.65 -1.77 -44.41
CA ILE A 146 -43.53 -2.69 -44.25
C ILE A 146 -42.23 -1.89 -44.29
N VAL A 147 -42.06 -0.95 -45.22
CA VAL A 147 -40.81 -0.22 -45.40
C VAL A 147 -40.41 0.59 -44.16
N ILE A 148 -41.36 1.25 -43.49
CA ILE A 148 -41.09 2.04 -42.28
C ILE A 148 -40.75 1.11 -41.10
N GLN A 149 -41.41 -0.05 -41.00
CA GLN A 149 -41.17 -1.03 -39.94
C GLN A 149 -39.80 -1.75 -40.13
N THR A 150 -39.41 -2.09 -41.36
CA THR A 150 -38.09 -2.68 -41.63
C THR A 150 -36.96 -1.68 -41.41
N PHE A 151 -37.17 -0.41 -41.75
CA PHE A 151 -36.17 0.64 -41.52
C PHE A 151 -35.92 0.84 -40.01
N LEU A 152 -36.96 0.96 -39.18
CA LEU A 152 -36.80 1.08 -37.73
C LEU A 152 -36.15 -0.16 -37.10
N GLN A 153 -36.44 -1.37 -37.59
CA GLN A 153 -35.77 -2.59 -37.11
C GLN A 153 -34.28 -2.64 -37.44
N GLN A 154 -33.86 -2.13 -38.60
CA GLN A 154 -32.44 -2.12 -39.01
C GLN A 154 -31.58 -1.17 -38.17
N PHE A 155 -32.14 -0.08 -37.62
CA PHE A 155 -31.38 0.85 -36.75
C PHE A 155 -31.29 0.40 -35.28
N LEU A 156 -32.25 -0.41 -34.79
CA LEU A 156 -32.26 -0.87 -33.39
C LEU A 156 -31.38 -2.11 -33.16
N HIS A 157 -31.15 -2.94 -34.18
CA HIS A 157 -30.40 -4.19 -34.05
C HIS A 157 -28.90 -4.03 -33.69
N PRO A 158 -28.14 -3.06 -34.23
CA PRO A 158 -26.71 -2.92 -33.93
C PRO A 158 -26.41 -2.38 -32.52
N GLN A 159 -27.38 -1.70 -31.88
CA GLN A 159 -27.14 -1.05 -30.59
C GLN A 159 -27.17 -2.03 -29.41
N GLN A 160 -27.93 -3.14 -29.52
CA GLN A 160 -28.01 -4.13 -28.43
C GLN A 160 -26.80 -5.07 -28.35
N GLN A 161 -26.16 -5.42 -29.47
CA GLN A 161 -25.00 -6.32 -29.44
C GLN A 161 -23.75 -5.68 -28.81
N ASN A 162 -23.56 -4.37 -28.94
CA ASN A 162 -22.39 -3.69 -28.38
C ASN A 162 -22.42 -3.60 -26.84
N GLN A 163 -23.60 -3.50 -26.20
CA GLN A 163 -23.67 -3.46 -24.73
C GLN A 163 -23.27 -4.77 -24.06
N GLN A 164 -23.54 -5.92 -24.67
CA GLN A 164 -23.15 -7.21 -24.07
C GLN A 164 -21.64 -7.50 -24.20
N LEU A 165 -20.98 -7.02 -25.26
CA LEU A 165 -19.54 -7.20 -25.43
C LEU A 165 -18.72 -6.40 -24.39
N ILE A 166 -19.18 -5.19 -24.04
CA ILE A 166 -18.49 -4.31 -23.07
C ILE A 166 -18.59 -4.88 -21.63
N LEU A 167 -19.70 -5.53 -21.28
CA LEU A 167 -19.83 -6.20 -19.98
C LEU A 167 -18.98 -7.47 -19.87
N GLN A 168 -18.75 -8.19 -20.97
CA GLN A 168 -17.94 -9.41 -20.95
C GLN A 168 -16.42 -9.13 -20.87
N GLN A 169 -15.93 -8.08 -21.53
CA GLN A 169 -14.50 -7.70 -21.45
C GLN A 169 -14.08 -7.18 -20.06
N ASN A 170 -14.97 -6.52 -19.31
CA ASN A 170 -14.67 -6.03 -17.96
C ASN A 170 -14.46 -7.15 -16.92
N ILE A 171 -15.02 -8.35 -17.15
CA ILE A 171 -14.88 -9.49 -16.24
C ILE A 171 -13.54 -10.21 -16.46
N GLN A 172 -13.02 -10.23 -17.70
CA GLN A 172 -11.75 -10.89 -18.01
C GLN A 172 -10.52 -10.07 -17.62
N HIS A 173 -10.57 -8.73 -17.69
CA HIS A 173 -9.44 -7.89 -17.26
C HIS A 173 -9.21 -7.86 -15.74
N ARG A 174 -10.15 -8.38 -14.93
CA ARG A 174 -9.96 -8.49 -13.47
C ARG A 174 -9.19 -9.74 -13.03
N GLN A 175 -8.92 -10.69 -13.92
CA GLN A 175 -8.33 -11.99 -13.59
C GLN A 175 -6.84 -12.11 -14.02
N LEU A 176 -6.27 -11.14 -14.74
CA LEU A 176 -4.93 -11.25 -15.34
C LEU A 176 -3.77 -10.68 -14.50
N ASN A 177 -4.02 -10.08 -13.34
CA ASN A 177 -2.95 -9.55 -12.46
C ASN A 177 -2.55 -10.54 -11.35
N ARG A 178 -2.60 -11.85 -11.61
CA ARG A 178 -2.35 -12.86 -10.56
C ARG A 178 -1.38 -13.95 -11.01
N THR A 179 -0.16 -13.56 -11.37
CA THR A 179 0.96 -14.50 -11.51
C THR A 179 2.29 -13.86 -11.11
N THR A 180 2.68 -14.03 -9.85
CA THR A 180 4.05 -14.39 -9.46
C THR A 180 3.96 -15.32 -8.24
N PRO A 181 4.57 -16.52 -8.27
CA PRO A 181 4.73 -17.35 -7.08
C PRO A 181 6.09 -17.05 -6.47
N ILE A 182 6.12 -16.27 -5.40
CA ILE A 182 7.28 -16.27 -4.49
C ILE A 182 6.81 -16.96 -3.21
N THR A 183 7.26 -18.19 -3.07
CA THR A 183 7.18 -19.01 -1.87
C THR A 183 8.10 -18.44 -0.80
N THR A 184 7.55 -17.69 0.15
CA THR A 184 8.09 -17.58 1.50
C THR A 184 6.93 -17.49 2.52
N ASN A 185 6.97 -18.42 3.47
CA ASN A 185 5.97 -18.67 4.50
C ASN A 185 5.96 -17.57 5.57
N THR A 186 5.40 -16.40 5.32
CA THR A 186 5.19 -15.41 6.41
C THR A 186 4.19 -14.32 6.02
N SER A 187 2.92 -14.64 5.76
CA SER A 187 1.86 -13.61 5.63
C SER A 187 0.44 -14.18 5.71
N GLN A 188 -0.02 -14.53 6.91
CA GLN A 188 -1.45 -14.83 7.14
C GLN A 188 -2.31 -13.60 7.47
N ASN A 189 -1.85 -12.35 7.24
CA ASN A 189 -2.62 -11.17 7.70
C ASN A 189 -2.95 -10.06 6.68
N ILE A 190 -2.55 -10.14 5.40
CA ILE A 190 -2.79 -9.04 4.44
C ILE A 190 -3.65 -9.51 3.25
N LEU A 191 -4.75 -10.19 3.55
CA LEU A 191 -5.88 -10.28 2.62
C LEU A 191 -7.21 -10.25 3.40
N GLN A 192 -7.34 -9.36 4.37
CA GLN A 192 -8.68 -8.96 4.81
C GLN A 192 -9.29 -8.13 3.67
N GLN A 193 -9.93 -8.82 2.71
CA GLN A 193 -10.99 -8.21 1.92
C GLN A 193 -11.87 -7.44 2.90
N ALA A 194 -11.89 -6.12 2.77
CA ALA A 194 -12.55 -5.23 3.72
C ALA A 194 -13.99 -5.72 3.90
N LYS A 195 -14.29 -6.34 5.04
CA LYS A 195 -15.61 -6.94 5.31
C LYS A 195 -16.63 -5.83 5.17
N MET A 196 -17.47 -5.86 4.14
CA MET A 196 -18.52 -4.87 3.94
C MET A 196 -19.72 -5.21 4.83
N LYS A 197 -20.49 -4.22 5.27
CA LYS A 197 -21.79 -4.38 5.91
C LYS A 197 -22.83 -3.60 5.11
N ASN A 198 -24.11 -3.96 5.24
CA ASN A 198 -25.19 -3.21 4.60
C ASN A 198 -25.69 -2.11 5.55
N CYS A 199 -25.96 -0.92 5.02
CA CYS A 199 -26.65 0.12 5.77
C CYS A 199 -28.06 -0.36 6.14
N GLN A 200 -28.47 -0.23 7.41
CA GLN A 200 -29.80 -0.65 7.85
C GLN A 200 -30.94 0.19 7.25
N HIS A 201 -30.64 1.38 6.74
CA HIS A 201 -31.65 2.30 6.23
C HIS A 201 -31.80 2.27 4.70
N CYS A 202 -30.70 2.30 3.97
CA CYS A 202 -30.71 2.34 2.50
C CYS A 202 -30.08 1.11 1.83
N GLN A 203 -29.67 0.11 2.62
CA GLN A 203 -29.06 -1.15 2.16
C GLN A 203 -27.77 -1.03 1.33
N ALA A 204 -27.19 0.17 1.18
CA ALA A 204 -25.91 0.35 0.51
C ALA A 204 -24.79 -0.44 1.22
N PHE A 205 -23.90 -1.05 0.44
CA PHE A 205 -22.70 -1.71 0.94
C PHE A 205 -21.68 -0.66 1.41
N ILE A 206 -21.25 -0.77 2.67
CA ILE A 206 -20.38 0.19 3.34
C ILE A 206 -19.31 -0.53 4.15
N HIS A 207 -18.22 0.15 4.47
CA HIS A 207 -17.14 -0.42 5.28
C HIS A 207 -17.63 -0.81 6.70
N ARG A 208 -17.19 -1.94 7.26
CA ARG A 208 -17.65 -2.42 8.59
C ARG A 208 -17.49 -1.40 9.70
N ASN A 209 -16.44 -0.58 9.62
CA ASN A 209 -16.09 0.43 10.62
C ASN A 209 -16.58 1.84 10.25
N ALA A 210 -17.38 2.00 9.18
CA ALA A 210 -17.96 3.30 8.85
C ALA A 210 -18.92 3.75 9.97
N PRO A 211 -18.72 4.95 10.57
CA PRO A 211 -19.58 5.48 11.63
C PRO A 211 -20.91 6.03 11.09
N THR A 212 -20.93 6.48 9.84
CA THR A 212 -22.10 7.00 9.13
C THR A 212 -22.16 6.42 7.71
N CYS A 213 -23.37 6.27 7.18
CA CYS A 213 -23.55 5.83 5.79
C CYS A 213 -23.23 6.98 4.82
N PRO A 214 -22.36 6.79 3.81
CA PRO A 214 -22.05 7.86 2.85
C PRO A 214 -23.26 8.28 2.02
N ASN A 215 -24.17 7.35 1.69
CA ASN A 215 -25.40 7.63 0.92
C ASN A 215 -26.48 8.35 1.73
N CYS A 216 -26.93 7.80 2.86
CA CYS A 216 -28.07 8.36 3.62
C CYS A 216 -27.69 9.18 4.86
N LYS A 217 -26.39 9.32 5.17
CA LYS A 217 -25.83 10.03 6.33
C LYS A 217 -26.28 9.53 7.72
N GLN A 218 -27.08 8.45 7.80
CA GLN A 218 -27.47 7.89 9.09
C GLN A 218 -26.29 7.26 9.83
N LYS A 219 -26.27 7.43 11.16
CA LYS A 219 -25.30 6.78 12.06
C LYS A 219 -25.51 5.27 12.05
N ILE A 220 -24.43 4.51 11.92
CA ILE A 220 -24.49 3.06 11.92
C ILE A 220 -24.09 2.54 13.30
N VAL A 221 -25.07 2.07 14.05
CA VAL A 221 -24.83 1.39 15.32
C VAL A 221 -24.52 -0.09 15.08
N SER A 222 -23.37 -0.56 15.55
CA SER A 222 -23.07 -2.00 15.55
C SER A 222 -23.97 -2.69 16.57
N LYS A 223 -24.69 -3.74 16.16
CA LYS A 223 -25.47 -4.64 17.05
C LYS A 223 -24.56 -5.56 17.90
N ALA A 224 -23.49 -5.02 18.49
CA ALA A 224 -22.73 -5.77 19.48
C ALA A 224 -23.53 -5.69 20.80
N THR A 225 -24.25 -6.76 21.13
CA THR A 225 -24.80 -6.96 22.47
C THR A 225 -23.64 -6.87 23.45
N LYS A 226 -23.62 -5.81 24.27
CA LYS A 226 -22.69 -5.70 25.40
C LYS A 226 -22.87 -6.96 26.26
N ARG A 227 -21.93 -7.90 26.19
CA ARG A 227 -21.90 -9.03 27.13
C ARG A 227 -21.79 -8.42 28.52
N LYS A 228 -22.81 -8.63 29.35
CA LYS A 228 -22.77 -8.24 30.76
C LYS A 228 -21.63 -9.04 31.39
N PHE A 229 -20.57 -8.37 31.82
CA PHE A 229 -19.55 -8.98 32.66
C PHE A 229 -20.21 -9.28 34.00
N GLU A 230 -20.55 -10.54 34.23
CA GLU A 230 -20.93 -11.04 35.54
C GLU A 230 -19.64 -11.28 36.31
N LYS A 231 -19.37 -10.43 37.32
CA LYS A 231 -18.22 -10.57 38.21
C LYS A 231 -18.40 -11.86 39.01
N ARG A 232 -17.40 -12.74 38.94
CA ARG A 232 -17.14 -13.78 39.96
C ARG A 232 -15.96 -13.34 40.80
#